data_AF-A0AAD0T3G2-F1
#
_entry.id   AF-A0AAD0T3G2-F1
#
_cell.length_a   1.000
_cell.length_b   1.000
_cell.length_c   1.000
_cell.angle_alpha   90.00
_cell.angle_beta   90.00
_cell.angle_gamma   90.00
#
_symmetry.space_group_name_H-M   'P 1'
#
loop_
_entity.id
_entity.type
_entity.pdbx_description
1 polymer ?
#
loop_
_entity_poly.entity_id
_entity_poly.type
_entity_poly.pdbx_seq_one_letter_code
_entity_poly.pdbx_strand_id
1 'polypeptide(L)'
;MKYLLCLLISINIFALTPNDLMGCFETIKINDSSISYGPDYERNLSTFEDFGTSYTYRNIQSNRAEQINVFTFFQGVRDEVYYSYSPMVFFKNLGKYESGEASLSYEIDEDIYMRDSRTYAYKKVDHRMSFFIEKRGDFYEGSVELISHIRNIDRGFSFILKKVTCPTSY
;
A
#
# COMPACT_ATOMS: atom_id res chain seq x y z
N MET A 1 49.00 -6.64 14.15
CA MET A 1 47.84 -5.78 13.79
C MET A 1 47.19 -6.27 12.49
N LYS A 2 46.54 -7.44 12.49
CA LYS A 2 45.98 -8.05 11.25
C LYS A 2 44.50 -8.40 11.29
N TYR A 3 43.78 -8.03 12.35
CA TYR A 3 42.37 -8.45 12.55
C TYR A 3 41.39 -7.31 12.81
N LEU A 4 41.80 -6.04 12.65
CA LEU A 4 40.92 -4.91 12.94
C LEU A 4 40.11 -4.40 11.73
N LEU A 5 40.28 -4.99 10.53
CA LEU A 5 39.60 -4.53 9.32
C LEU A 5 38.34 -5.35 8.96
N CYS A 6 38.10 -6.49 9.64
CA CYS A 6 36.97 -7.37 9.32
C CYS A 6 35.69 -7.09 10.13
N LEU A 7 35.67 -6.09 11.02
CA LEU A 7 34.53 -5.81 11.90
C LEU A 7 33.69 -4.58 11.48
N LEU A 8 33.87 -4.08 10.25
CA LEU A 8 33.18 -2.87 9.77
C LEU A 8 32.16 -3.12 8.64
N ILE A 9 31.87 -4.37 8.26
CA ILE A 9 30.99 -4.67 7.12
C ILE A 9 29.92 -5.71 7.47
N SER A 10 29.16 -5.47 8.52
CA SER A 10 27.94 -6.26 8.77
C SER A 10 26.85 -5.47 9.48
N ILE A 11 26.73 -4.17 9.23
CA ILE A 11 25.46 -3.48 9.44
C ILE A 11 24.65 -3.74 8.18
N ASN A 12 24.01 -4.91 8.10
CA ASN A 12 22.88 -5.07 7.18
C ASN A 12 21.78 -4.18 7.76
N ILE A 13 21.80 -2.90 7.36
CA ILE A 13 20.66 -2.00 7.51
C ILE A 13 19.61 -2.61 6.60
N PHE A 14 18.78 -3.50 7.14
CA PHE A 14 17.64 -4.05 6.42
C PHE A 14 16.62 -2.93 6.30
N ALA A 15 16.79 -2.11 5.27
CA ALA A 15 15.84 -1.05 4.98
C ALA A 15 14.47 -1.69 4.70
N LEU A 16 13.40 -1.08 5.22
CA LEU A 16 12.05 -1.55 4.97
C LEU A 16 11.74 -1.38 3.48
N THR A 17 11.42 -2.49 2.82
CA THR A 17 11.10 -2.52 1.39
C THR A 17 9.61 -2.80 1.17
N PRO A 18 9.08 -2.55 -0.03
CA PRO A 18 7.72 -2.98 -0.37
C PRO A 18 7.48 -4.49 -0.16
N ASN A 19 8.51 -5.33 -0.35
CA ASN A 19 8.40 -6.77 -0.13
C ASN A 19 8.11 -7.12 1.34
N ASP A 20 8.67 -6.34 2.28
CA ASP A 20 8.43 -6.55 3.71
C ASP A 20 6.99 -6.25 4.11
N LEU A 21 6.24 -5.53 3.27
CA LEU A 21 4.82 -5.26 3.47
C LEU A 21 3.93 -6.37 2.91
N MET A 22 4.42 -7.29 2.07
CA MET A 22 3.57 -8.29 1.41
C MET A 22 2.83 -9.20 2.39
N GLY A 23 1.53 -9.43 2.16
CA GLY A 23 0.69 -10.30 2.98
C GLY A 23 -0.40 -9.55 3.73
N CYS A 24 -0.78 -10.06 4.91
CA CYS A 24 -1.98 -9.68 5.62
C CYS A 24 -1.70 -8.93 6.92
N PHE A 25 -2.62 -8.04 7.27
CA PHE A 25 -2.54 -7.20 8.45
C PHE A 25 -3.88 -7.13 9.17
N GLU A 26 -3.83 -7.22 10.49
CA GLU A 26 -4.91 -6.74 11.35
C GLU A 26 -4.86 -5.23 11.39
N THR A 27 -6.01 -4.58 11.25
CA THR A 27 -6.11 -3.12 11.30
C THR A 27 -6.49 -2.68 12.70
N ILE A 28 -5.53 -2.13 13.45
CA ILE A 28 -5.72 -1.75 14.84
C ILE A 28 -6.48 -0.41 14.94
N LYS A 29 -6.11 0.56 14.10
CA LYS A 29 -6.73 1.90 14.06
C LYS A 29 -6.73 2.49 12.66
N ILE A 30 -7.72 3.33 12.40
CA ILE A 30 -7.78 4.29 11.29
C ILE A 30 -8.16 5.66 11.87
N ASN A 31 -7.43 6.73 11.54
CA ASN A 31 -7.67 8.09 12.07
C ASN A 31 -7.82 8.12 13.60
N ASP A 32 -6.88 7.48 14.30
CA ASP A 32 -6.84 7.32 15.76
C ASP A 32 -8.03 6.56 16.39
N SER A 33 -8.97 6.10 15.57
CA SER A 33 -10.16 5.36 16.00
C SER A 33 -9.95 3.86 15.81
N SER A 34 -10.31 3.07 16.82
CA SER A 34 -10.43 1.62 16.67
C SER A 34 -11.53 1.28 15.68
N ILE A 35 -11.35 0.18 14.94
CA ILE A 35 -12.34 -0.27 13.96
C ILE A 35 -13.20 -1.41 14.50
N SER A 36 -14.41 -1.53 13.99
CA SER A 36 -15.31 -2.65 14.27
C SER A 36 -15.00 -3.84 13.36
N TYR A 37 -14.83 -5.01 13.97
CA TYR A 37 -14.60 -6.27 13.26
C TYR A 37 -15.92 -6.99 12.97
N GLY A 38 -16.03 -7.58 11.78
CA GLY A 38 -17.15 -8.44 11.43
C GLY A 38 -16.91 -9.90 11.84
N PRO A 39 -17.93 -10.76 11.66
CA PRO A 39 -17.84 -12.18 12.04
C PRO A 39 -16.86 -13.01 11.19
N ASP A 40 -16.51 -12.54 9.99
CA ASP A 40 -15.58 -13.23 9.10
C ASP A 40 -14.18 -12.64 9.27
N TYR A 41 -13.29 -13.41 9.89
CA TYR A 41 -11.93 -12.99 10.20
C TYR A 41 -11.13 -12.64 8.94
N GLU A 42 -11.25 -13.40 7.85
CA GLU A 42 -10.44 -13.16 6.65
C GLU A 42 -10.80 -11.83 6.00
N ARG A 43 -12.10 -11.51 6.01
CA ARG A 43 -12.63 -10.25 5.48
C ARG A 43 -12.27 -9.03 6.33
N ASN A 44 -11.84 -9.23 7.57
CA ASN A 44 -11.36 -8.15 8.44
C ASN A 44 -9.90 -7.75 8.18
N LEU A 45 -9.20 -8.44 7.29
CA LEU A 45 -7.78 -8.19 7.06
C LEU A 45 -7.55 -7.10 6.02
N SER A 46 -6.57 -6.25 6.30
CA SER A 46 -5.93 -5.44 5.28
C SER A 46 -4.90 -6.29 4.54
N THR A 47 -4.72 -6.07 3.24
CA THR A 47 -3.77 -6.83 2.42
C THR A 47 -2.86 -5.91 1.64
N PHE A 48 -1.58 -6.28 1.53
CA PHE A 48 -0.67 -5.73 0.53
C PHE A 48 -0.30 -6.86 -0.42
N GLU A 49 -0.65 -6.71 -1.71
CA GLU A 49 -0.59 -7.78 -2.70
C GLU A 49 0.08 -7.32 -4.00
N ASP A 50 0.82 -8.23 -4.62
CA ASP A 50 1.42 -8.03 -5.94
C ASP A 50 0.42 -8.43 -7.02
N PHE A 51 -0.06 -7.46 -7.78
CA PHE A 51 -1.02 -7.67 -8.88
C PHE A 51 -0.32 -7.83 -10.23
N GLY A 52 1.01 -7.77 -10.27
CA GLY A 52 1.80 -7.88 -11.49
C GLY A 52 1.46 -6.79 -12.50
N THR A 53 1.40 -7.16 -13.79
CA THR A 53 1.08 -6.25 -14.89
C THR A 53 -0.41 -5.91 -14.91
N SER A 54 -0.74 -4.65 -14.69
CA SER A 54 -2.11 -4.14 -14.62
C SER A 54 -2.79 -4.07 -16.00
N TYR A 55 -4.02 -4.58 -16.09
CA TYR A 55 -4.90 -4.30 -17.23
C TYR A 55 -5.64 -2.95 -17.09
N THR A 56 -5.52 -2.31 -15.94
CA THR A 56 -6.26 -1.08 -15.59
C THR A 56 -5.41 0.15 -15.85
N TYR A 57 -4.10 0.10 -15.56
CA TYR A 57 -3.23 1.27 -15.62
C TYR A 57 -2.15 1.14 -16.69
N ARG A 58 -1.90 2.24 -17.39
CA ARG A 58 -0.84 2.38 -18.39
C ARG A 58 -0.08 3.67 -18.23
N ASN A 59 1.21 3.62 -18.58
CA ASN A 59 2.05 4.79 -18.70
C ASN A 59 1.55 5.72 -19.81
N ILE A 60 1.54 7.03 -19.60
CA ILE A 60 1.17 7.96 -20.68
C ILE A 60 2.25 8.04 -21.76
N GLN A 61 3.52 8.08 -21.37
CA GLN A 61 4.64 8.27 -22.29
C GLN A 61 4.90 7.03 -23.13
N SER A 62 4.92 5.84 -22.50
CA SER A 62 5.23 4.59 -23.19
C SER A 62 4.00 3.81 -23.67
N ASN A 63 2.79 4.15 -23.18
CA ASN A 63 1.55 3.40 -23.41
C ASN A 63 1.62 1.91 -23.03
N ARG A 64 2.60 1.53 -22.18
CA ARG A 64 2.77 0.18 -21.66
C ARG A 64 1.95 -0.01 -20.39
N ALA A 65 1.50 -1.24 -20.16
CA ALA A 65 0.84 -1.62 -18.91
C ALA A 65 1.82 -1.47 -17.74
N GLU A 66 1.32 -0.91 -16.64
CA GLU A 66 2.12 -0.69 -15.44
C GLU A 66 2.11 -1.92 -14.53
N GLN A 67 3.23 -2.14 -13.85
CA GLN A 67 3.28 -3.14 -12.78
C GLN A 67 2.88 -2.50 -11.46
N ILE A 68 1.97 -3.13 -10.72
CA ILE A 68 1.38 -2.54 -9.52
C ILE A 68 1.38 -3.49 -8.32
N ASN A 69 1.50 -2.90 -7.14
CA ASN A 69 1.04 -3.49 -5.89
C ASN A 69 -0.24 -2.78 -5.45
N VAL A 70 -1.08 -3.46 -4.68
CA VAL A 70 -2.30 -2.87 -4.12
C VAL A 70 -2.29 -3.07 -2.61
N PHE A 71 -2.46 -1.97 -1.87
CA PHE A 71 -2.74 -2.02 -0.44
C PHE A 71 -4.24 -1.82 -0.22
N THR A 72 -4.95 -2.88 0.13
CA THR A 72 -6.35 -2.83 0.50
C THR A 72 -6.46 -2.64 2.01
N PHE A 73 -6.79 -1.43 2.46
CA PHE A 73 -7.00 -1.14 3.88
C PHE A 73 -8.43 -1.49 4.28
N PHE A 74 -8.62 -2.41 5.21
CA PHE A 74 -9.90 -2.64 5.88
C PHE A 74 -10.23 -1.47 6.82
N GLN A 75 -11.44 -0.93 6.72
CA GLN A 75 -11.89 0.25 7.46
C GLN A 75 -13.01 -0.05 8.46
N GLY A 76 -13.23 -1.32 8.76
CA GLY A 76 -14.27 -1.77 9.68
C GLY A 76 -15.54 -2.25 8.99
N VAL A 77 -16.48 -2.70 9.81
CA VAL A 77 -17.80 -3.19 9.38
C VAL A 77 -18.92 -2.29 9.89
N ARG A 78 -19.90 -2.02 9.03
CA ARG A 78 -21.18 -1.43 9.40
C ARG A 78 -22.27 -2.51 9.41
N ASP A 79 -23.11 -2.49 10.45
CA ASP A 79 -24.26 -3.40 10.61
C ASP A 79 -23.89 -4.90 10.51
N GLU A 80 -22.66 -5.27 10.91
CA GLU A 80 -22.10 -6.63 10.89
C GLU A 80 -22.01 -7.33 9.51
N VAL A 81 -22.51 -6.71 8.43
CA VAL A 81 -22.55 -7.30 7.08
C VAL A 81 -21.83 -6.46 6.02
N TYR A 82 -21.67 -5.16 6.23
CA TYR A 82 -21.06 -4.25 5.24
C TYR A 82 -19.61 -3.94 5.61
N TYR A 83 -18.70 -4.71 5.03
CA TYR A 83 -17.25 -4.51 5.17
C TYR A 83 -16.79 -3.35 4.29
N SER A 84 -16.07 -2.39 4.88
CA SER A 84 -15.53 -1.24 4.18
C SER A 84 -14.05 -1.42 3.91
N TYR A 85 -13.62 -1.03 2.70
CA TYR A 85 -12.21 -1.10 2.30
C TYR A 85 -11.81 0.15 1.52
N SER A 86 -10.54 0.53 1.63
CA SER A 86 -9.92 1.59 0.84
C SER A 86 -8.68 1.05 0.13
N PRO A 87 -8.79 0.62 -1.15
CA PRO A 87 -7.64 0.17 -1.92
C PRO A 87 -6.79 1.33 -2.42
N MET A 88 -5.48 1.21 -2.25
CA MET A 88 -4.47 2.16 -2.71
C MET A 88 -3.53 1.47 -3.69
N VAL A 89 -3.28 2.10 -4.83
CA VAL A 89 -2.49 1.51 -5.93
C VAL A 89 -1.09 2.12 -5.93
N PHE A 90 -0.09 1.25 -5.86
CA PHE A 90 1.32 1.58 -5.84
C PHE A 90 1.96 1.10 -7.14
N PHE A 91 2.55 2.00 -7.90
CA PHE A 91 3.26 1.63 -9.12
C PHE A 91 4.67 1.16 -8.77
N LYS A 92 5.13 0.07 -9.38
CA LYS A 92 6.50 -0.44 -9.16
C LYS A 92 7.55 0.39 -9.88
N ASN A 93 7.18 0.95 -11.04
CA ASN A 93 8.10 1.67 -11.94
C ASN A 93 7.79 3.17 -12.06
N LEU A 94 6.76 3.67 -11.37
CA LEU A 94 6.40 5.09 -11.34
C LEU A 94 6.30 5.59 -9.91
N GLY A 95 6.59 6.88 -9.72
CA GLY A 95 6.78 7.47 -8.40
C GLY A 95 8.15 7.18 -7.82
N LYS A 96 8.34 7.54 -6.55
CA LYS A 96 9.59 7.42 -5.82
C LYS A 96 9.35 6.65 -4.53
N TYR A 97 10.05 5.53 -4.35
CA TYR A 97 10.15 4.86 -3.06
C TYR A 97 11.39 5.34 -2.34
N GLU A 98 11.27 5.62 -1.05
CA GLU A 98 12.43 5.84 -0.18
C GLU A 98 12.36 4.86 1.00
N SER A 99 13.36 3.99 1.07
CA SER A 99 13.50 3.00 2.14
C SER A 99 14.47 3.51 3.19
N GLY A 100 14.02 3.55 4.44
CA GLY A 100 14.82 3.74 5.65
C GLY A 100 14.88 2.45 6.47
N GLU A 101 15.66 2.44 7.56
CA GLU A 101 15.87 1.25 8.39
C GLU A 101 14.56 0.64 8.92
N ALA A 102 13.62 1.48 9.35
CA ALA A 102 12.31 1.05 9.84
C ALA A 102 11.15 1.70 9.08
N SER A 103 11.42 2.43 8.00
CA SER A 103 10.40 3.23 7.31
C SER A 103 10.41 3.01 5.81
N LEU A 104 9.24 3.13 5.20
CA LEU A 104 9.07 3.17 3.76
C LEU A 104 8.16 4.34 3.42
N SER A 105 8.58 5.18 2.47
CA SER A 105 7.72 6.18 1.85
C SER A 105 7.54 5.88 0.37
N TYR A 106 6.40 6.31 -0.15
CA TYR A 106 6.11 6.30 -1.58
C TYR A 106 5.39 7.59 -1.96
N GLU A 107 5.91 8.28 -2.97
CA GLU A 107 5.31 9.50 -3.50
C GLU A 107 5.18 9.41 -5.02
N ILE A 108 4.05 9.84 -5.55
CA ILE A 108 3.82 9.99 -6.99
C ILE A 108 2.95 11.22 -7.25
N ASP A 109 3.35 12.01 -8.24
CA ASP A 109 2.56 13.11 -8.79
C ASP A 109 2.62 13.01 -10.32
N GLU A 110 1.85 12.06 -10.87
CA GLU A 110 1.91 11.73 -12.29
C GLU A 110 0.51 11.58 -12.87
N ASP A 111 0.41 11.93 -14.15
CA ASP A 111 -0.76 11.58 -14.95
C ASP A 111 -0.57 10.17 -15.52
N ILE A 112 -1.62 9.35 -15.43
CA ILE A 112 -1.62 7.97 -15.93
C ILE A 112 -2.84 7.70 -16.82
N TYR A 113 -2.75 6.70 -17.68
CA TYR A 113 -3.94 6.17 -18.35
C TYR A 113 -4.61 5.14 -17.45
N MET A 114 -5.90 5.31 -17.21
CA MET A 114 -6.74 4.35 -16.49
C MET A 114 -7.86 3.85 -17.42
N ARG A 115 -8.09 2.54 -17.43
CA ARG A 115 -9.19 1.92 -18.17
C ARG A 115 -10.51 2.26 -17.49
N ASP A 116 -11.39 2.92 -18.23
CA ASP A 116 -12.76 3.18 -17.84
C ASP A 116 -13.57 1.87 -17.92
N SER A 117 -14.20 1.46 -16.82
CA SER A 117 -14.90 0.18 -16.73
C SER A 117 -16.18 0.11 -17.57
N ARG A 118 -16.76 1.25 -17.97
CA ARG A 118 -18.03 1.32 -18.73
C ARG A 118 -17.77 1.31 -20.22
N THR A 119 -16.75 2.06 -20.65
CA THR A 119 -16.41 2.25 -22.07
C THR A 119 -15.27 1.34 -22.52
N TYR A 120 -14.54 0.73 -21.58
CA TYR A 120 -13.31 -0.04 -21.79
C TYR A 120 -12.17 0.73 -22.45
N ALA A 121 -12.33 2.04 -22.66
CA ALA A 121 -11.32 2.93 -23.20
C ALA A 121 -10.37 3.41 -22.10
N TYR A 122 -9.13 3.72 -22.47
CA TYR A 122 -8.19 4.36 -21.55
C TYR A 122 -8.42 5.86 -21.54
N LYS A 123 -8.54 6.43 -20.35
CA LYS A 123 -8.67 7.87 -20.13
C LYS A 123 -7.51 8.35 -19.28
N LYS A 124 -7.05 9.56 -19.55
CA LYS A 124 -6.05 10.23 -18.72
C LYS A 124 -6.68 10.55 -17.37
N VAL A 125 -6.03 10.16 -16.28
CA VAL A 125 -6.40 10.52 -14.92
C VAL A 125 -5.17 11.02 -14.18
N ASP A 126 -5.39 11.87 -13.20
CA ASP A 126 -4.36 12.26 -12.26
C ASP A 126 -4.26 11.24 -11.11
N HIS A 127 -3.03 10.87 -10.74
CA HIS A 127 -2.76 10.00 -9.60
C HIS A 127 -1.68 10.60 -8.72
N ARG A 128 -2.13 11.35 -7.70
CA ARG A 128 -1.27 12.02 -6.73
C ARG A 128 -1.39 11.26 -5.43
N MET A 129 -0.33 10.60 -4.99
CA MET A 129 -0.38 9.78 -3.79
C MET A 129 0.88 10.01 -2.96
N SER A 130 0.69 10.19 -1.65
CA SER A 130 1.75 10.18 -0.65
C SER A 130 1.44 9.08 0.36
N PHE A 131 2.43 8.25 0.64
CA PHE A 131 2.34 7.15 1.58
C PHE A 131 3.59 7.13 2.45
N PHE A 132 3.38 6.91 3.73
CA PHE A 132 4.45 6.71 4.69
C PHE A 132 4.05 5.61 5.66
N ILE A 133 4.99 4.73 5.97
CA ILE A 133 4.83 3.69 6.98
C ILE A 133 6.13 3.50 7.74
N GLU A 134 6.03 3.31 9.06
CA GLU A 134 7.13 3.05 9.96
C GLU A 134 6.81 1.85 10.83
N LYS A 135 7.77 0.93 10.95
CA LYS A 135 7.68 -0.23 11.84
C LYS A 135 8.10 0.18 13.25
N ARG A 136 7.18 0.06 14.21
CA ARG A 136 7.39 0.35 15.63
C ARG A 136 7.08 -0.90 16.46
N GLY A 137 8.14 -1.66 16.77
CA GLY A 137 8.00 -2.97 17.41
C GLY A 137 7.23 -3.94 16.51
N ASP A 138 6.08 -4.41 16.99
CA ASP A 138 5.19 -5.33 16.26
C ASP A 138 4.16 -4.62 15.35
N PHE A 139 4.11 -3.29 15.39
CA PHE A 139 3.14 -2.50 14.67
C PHE A 139 3.76 -1.77 13.49
N TYR A 140 2.92 -1.47 12.51
CA TYR A 140 3.22 -0.58 11.40
C TYR A 140 2.30 0.63 11.51
N GLU A 141 2.87 1.80 11.72
CA GLU A 141 2.16 3.06 11.87
C GLU A 141 2.42 3.91 10.63
N GLY A 142 1.40 4.59 10.11
CA GLY A 142 1.59 5.33 8.88
C GLY A 142 0.40 6.16 8.45
N SER A 143 0.50 6.70 7.25
CA SER A 143 -0.53 7.49 6.61
C SER A 143 -0.51 7.32 5.10
N VAL A 144 -1.66 7.52 4.49
CA VAL A 144 -1.80 7.58 3.05
C VAL A 144 -2.72 8.72 2.66
N GLU A 145 -2.38 9.41 1.59
CA GLU A 145 -3.19 10.43 0.95
C GLU A 145 -3.23 10.15 -0.56
N LEU A 146 -4.43 10.16 -1.15
CA LEU A 146 -4.67 9.99 -2.57
C LEU A 146 -5.59 11.12 -3.05
N ILE A 147 -5.09 11.90 -3.99
CA ILE A 147 -5.81 12.98 -4.66
C ILE A 147 -5.92 12.66 -6.15
N SER A 148 -7.12 12.83 -6.70
CA SER A 148 -7.39 12.85 -8.13
C SER A 148 -8.59 13.74 -8.45
N HIS A 149 -8.34 14.89 -9.02
CA HIS A 149 -9.32 15.85 -9.48
C HIS A 149 -10.20 15.29 -10.60
N ILE A 150 -9.63 14.55 -11.57
CA ILE A 150 -10.39 13.99 -12.70
C ILE A 150 -11.40 12.94 -12.21
N ARG A 151 -11.04 12.18 -11.16
CA ARG A 151 -11.92 11.17 -10.57
C ARG A 151 -12.75 11.70 -9.39
N ASN A 152 -12.59 12.97 -9.03
CA ASN A 152 -13.17 13.57 -7.82
C ASN A 152 -12.87 12.74 -6.55
N ILE A 153 -11.61 12.37 -6.37
CA ILE A 153 -11.10 11.64 -5.22
C ILE A 153 -10.23 12.58 -4.40
N ASP A 154 -10.56 12.71 -3.13
CA ASP A 154 -9.73 13.31 -2.10
C ASP A 154 -9.92 12.43 -0.86
N ARG A 155 -8.90 11.62 -0.56
CA ARG A 155 -8.96 10.63 0.53
C ARG A 155 -7.61 10.57 1.21
N GLY A 156 -7.59 10.79 2.51
CA GLY A 156 -6.43 10.56 3.36
C GLY A 156 -6.81 9.98 4.71
N PHE A 157 -5.93 9.16 5.27
CA PHE A 157 -6.08 8.65 6.63
C PHE A 157 -4.76 8.20 7.22
N SER A 158 -4.67 8.23 8.55
CA SER A 158 -3.63 7.54 9.32
C SER A 158 -4.08 6.13 9.69
N PHE A 159 -3.12 5.23 9.90
CA PHE A 159 -3.39 3.85 10.26
C PHE A 159 -2.38 3.30 11.25
N ILE A 160 -2.81 2.31 12.02
CA ILE A 160 -1.95 1.41 12.79
C ILE A 160 -2.34 -0.01 12.42
N LEU A 161 -1.37 -0.78 11.95
CA LEU A 161 -1.55 -2.15 11.49
C LEU A 161 -0.65 -3.10 12.29
N LYS A 162 -1.05 -4.36 12.40
CA LYS A 162 -0.22 -5.44 12.91
C LYS A 162 -0.12 -6.53 11.86
N LYS A 163 1.09 -6.93 11.48
CA LYS A 163 1.30 -7.97 10.47
C LYS A 163 0.89 -9.33 11.05
N VAL A 164 0.13 -10.10 10.27
CA VAL A 164 -0.36 -11.43 10.65
C VAL A 164 -0.14 -12.42 9.51
N THR A 165 -0.22 -13.71 9.84
CA THR A 165 -0.21 -14.76 8.83
C THR A 165 -1.49 -14.69 8.01
N CYS A 166 -1.38 -14.68 6.68
CA CYS A 166 -2.55 -14.77 5.82
C CYS A 166 -3.26 -16.11 6.03
N PRO A 167 -4.60 -16.14 6.06
CA PRO A 167 -5.36 -17.38 6.05
C PRO A 167 -4.95 -18.24 4.86
N THR A 168 -4.74 -19.54 5.09
CA THR A 168 -4.59 -20.50 4.00
C THR A 168 -5.99 -20.76 3.46
N SER A 169 -6.32 -20.17 2.31
CA SER A 169 -7.55 -20.50 1.58
C SER A 169 -7.66 -22.02 1.41
N TYR A 170 -8.74 -22.62 1.92
CA TYR A 170 -9.06 -24.05 1.73
C TYR A 170 -9.55 -24.35 0.31
#